data_AF-A0A967KBR0-F1
#
_entry.id   AF-A0A967KBR0-F1
#
_cell.length_a   1.000
_cell.length_b   1.000
_cell.length_c   1.000
_cell.angle_alpha   90.00
_cell.angle_beta   90.00
_cell.angle_gamma   90.00
#
_symmetry.space_group_name_H-M   'P 1'
#
loop_
_entity.id
_entity.type
_entity.pdbx_description
1 polymer ?
#
loop_
_entity_poly.entity_id
_entity_poly.type
_entity_poly.pdbx_seq_one_letter_code
_entity_poly.pdbx_strand_id
1 'polypeptide(L)'
;MRIDRNKTALTLVEMLIVVAIVVVLTTMVIGLAGRINDQSNEQLTKNTIGIITAALRQFRDYKYRYEAPIFAGFNFPLDCNDFPQPAVRMTLENALGATVAIGGGTHDVRYSGSEALYFLLSQVPECRKTLDKIDESLLTNLGSNRQPRDISITFPGGVPKVYPLLRVIDPWGTTLKYDYYDEVTLNPRSKRAFPVITSAGPDRKFGSTDDISSRK
;
A
#
# COMPACT_ATOMS: atom_id res chain seq x y z
N MET A 1 68.07 18.72 13.01
CA MET A 1 66.86 18.33 12.26
C MET A 1 65.78 19.37 12.58
N ARG A 2 65.54 20.31 11.66
CA ARG A 2 64.71 21.50 11.89
C ARG A 2 63.33 21.21 11.27
N ILE A 3 62.28 21.19 12.08
CA ILE A 3 60.91 20.98 11.63
C ILE A 3 60.30 22.36 11.39
N ASP A 4 60.22 22.78 10.13
CA ASP A 4 59.54 24.01 9.75
C ASP A 4 58.03 23.77 9.79
N ARG A 5 57.38 24.27 10.85
CA ARG A 5 55.93 24.31 10.99
C ARG A 5 55.42 25.57 10.28
N ASN A 6 55.02 25.43 9.01
CA ASN A 6 54.21 26.44 8.34
C ASN A 6 52.83 26.50 8.99
N LYS A 7 52.59 27.52 9.83
CA LYS A 7 51.25 27.87 10.30
C LYS A 7 50.63 28.82 9.29
N THR A 8 49.89 28.30 8.33
CA THR A 8 48.95 29.11 7.53
C THR A 8 47.83 29.58 8.46
N ALA A 9 47.89 30.84 8.86
CA ALA A 9 46.80 31.50 9.55
C ALA A 9 45.68 31.77 8.52
N LEU A 10 44.68 30.89 8.47
CA LEU A 10 43.45 31.15 7.73
C LEU A 10 42.83 32.45 8.26
N THR A 11 42.55 33.38 7.36
CA THR A 11 41.93 34.65 7.77
C THR A 11 40.47 34.39 8.17
N LEU A 12 39.98 35.11 9.19
CA LEU A 12 38.58 34.99 9.65
C LEU A 12 37.60 35.23 8.50
N VAL A 13 37.96 36.14 7.59
CA VAL A 13 37.18 36.46 6.37
C VAL A 13 37.10 35.26 5.43
N GLU A 14 38.20 34.55 5.20
CA GLU A 14 38.24 33.37 4.32
C GLU A 14 37.37 32.23 4.88
N MET A 15 37.44 31.99 6.19
CA MET A 15 36.54 31.02 6.84
C MET A 15 35.07 31.42 6.76
N LEU A 16 34.76 32.71 6.87
CA LEU A 16 33.38 33.21 6.75
C LEU A 16 32.84 33.04 5.33
N ILE A 17 33.66 33.31 4.31
CA ILE A 17 33.30 33.09 2.91
C ILE A 17 33.04 31.60 2.63
N VAL A 18 33.90 30.71 3.13
CA VAL A 18 33.72 29.26 2.97
C VAL A 18 32.42 28.80 3.61
N VAL A 19 32.13 29.23 4.84
CA VAL A 19 30.88 28.87 5.53
C VAL A 19 29.66 29.40 4.75
N ALA A 20 29.71 30.65 4.27
CA ALA A 20 28.63 31.21 3.47
C ALA A 20 28.37 30.40 2.20
N ILE A 21 29.43 30.01 1.47
CA ILE A 21 29.31 29.18 0.26
C ILE A 21 28.72 27.80 0.60
N VAL A 22 29.18 27.16 1.68
CA VAL A 22 28.67 25.84 2.10
C VAL A 22 27.18 25.91 2.45
N VAL A 23 26.72 26.95 3.15
CA VAL A 23 25.30 27.13 3.48
C VAL A 23 24.44 27.32 2.22
N VAL A 24 24.92 28.11 1.25
CA VAL A 24 24.20 28.28 -0.01
C VAL A 24 24.13 26.98 -0.82
N LEU A 25 25.24 26.24 -0.91
CA LEU A 25 25.27 24.97 -1.64
C LEU A 25 24.39 23.90 -0.99
N THR A 26 24.45 23.77 0.34
CA THR A 26 23.65 22.79 1.07
C THR A 26 22.15 23.03 0.90
N THR A 27 21.68 24.28 0.95
CA THR A 27 20.26 24.59 0.74
C THR A 27 19.78 24.26 -0.67
N MET A 28 20.59 24.50 -1.70
CA MET A 28 20.25 24.14 -3.08
C MET A 28 20.16 22.61 -3.27
N VAL A 29 21.10 21.85 -2.69
CA VAL A 29 21.13 20.39 -2.81
C VAL A 29 19.90 19.74 -2.15
N ILE A 30 19.45 20.24 -1.00
CA ILE A 30 18.26 19.72 -0.30
C ILE A 30 17.00 19.85 -1.16
N GLY A 31 16.83 20.98 -1.87
CA GLY A 31 15.68 21.20 -2.75
C GLY A 31 15.64 20.26 -3.96
N LEU A 32 16.81 19.96 -4.55
CA LEU A 32 16.91 19.00 -5.65
C LEU A 32 16.65 17.57 -5.19
N ALA A 33 17.19 17.19 -4.03
CA ALA A 33 17.00 15.86 -3.46
C ALA A 33 15.52 15.56 -3.18
N GLY A 34 14.75 16.55 -2.69
CA GLY A 34 13.31 16.39 -2.47
C GLY A 34 12.55 16.04 -3.74
N ARG A 35 12.77 16.77 -4.84
CA ARG A 35 12.11 16.51 -6.12
C ARG A 35 12.45 15.13 -6.70
N ILE A 36 13.71 14.71 -6.57
CA ILE A 36 14.14 13.38 -7.03
C ILE A 36 13.44 12.29 -6.23
N ASN A 37 13.31 12.48 -4.91
CA ASN A 37 12.61 11.54 -4.04
C ASN A 37 11.12 11.44 -4.39
N ASP A 38 10.46 12.57 -4.64
CA ASP A 38 9.05 12.59 -5.05
C ASP A 38 8.84 11.88 -6.38
N GLN A 39 9.68 12.15 -7.39
CA GLN A 39 9.61 11.45 -8.68
C GLN A 39 9.87 9.94 -8.54
N SER A 40 10.82 9.55 -7.70
CA SER A 40 11.09 8.14 -7.41
C SER A 40 9.90 7.47 -6.74
N ASN A 41 9.27 8.14 -5.77
CA ASN A 41 8.08 7.66 -5.08
C ASN A 41 6.87 7.54 -6.01
N GLU A 42 6.66 8.51 -6.90
CA GLU A 42 5.62 8.42 -7.93
C GLU A 42 5.84 7.22 -8.85
N GLN A 43 7.08 7.01 -9.30
CA GLN A 43 7.41 5.88 -10.17
C GLN A 43 7.21 4.55 -9.45
N LEU A 44 7.64 4.46 -8.19
CA LEU A 44 7.43 3.29 -7.34
C LEU A 44 5.93 3.01 -7.16
N THR A 45 5.13 4.05 -6.90
CA THR A 45 3.66 3.94 -6.80
C THR A 45 3.03 3.42 -8.09
N LYS A 46 3.40 3.98 -9.25
CA LYS A 46 2.92 3.54 -10.57
C LYS A 46 3.28 2.09 -10.85
N ASN A 47 4.50 1.68 -10.51
CA ASN A 47 4.96 0.31 -10.65
C ASN A 47 4.13 -0.65 -9.76
N THR A 48 3.93 -0.30 -8.48
CA THR A 48 3.13 -1.09 -7.54
C THR A 48 1.67 -1.21 -7.99
N ILE A 49 1.06 -0.13 -8.45
CA ILE A 49 -0.29 -0.16 -9.05
C ILE A 49 -0.32 -1.08 -10.28
N GLY A 50 0.72 -1.05 -11.12
CA GLY A 50 0.88 -1.95 -12.26
C GLY A 50 0.95 -3.42 -11.86
N ILE A 51 1.69 -3.75 -10.80
CA ILE A 51 1.81 -5.10 -10.25
C ILE A 51 0.46 -5.59 -9.72
N ILE A 52 -0.24 -4.78 -8.93
CA ILE A 52 -1.57 -5.11 -8.40
C ILE A 52 -2.58 -5.29 -9.55
N THR A 53 -2.53 -4.41 -10.56
CA THR A 53 -3.37 -4.50 -11.76
C THR A 53 -3.13 -5.81 -12.52
N ALA A 54 -1.86 -6.24 -12.63
CA ALA A 54 -1.52 -7.54 -13.23
C ALA A 54 -2.06 -8.71 -12.39
N ALA A 55 -1.91 -8.66 -11.06
CA ALA A 55 -2.47 -9.66 -10.15
C ALA A 55 -4.01 -9.73 -10.24
N LEU A 56 -4.70 -8.59 -10.37
CA LEU A 56 -6.15 -8.55 -10.57
C LEU A 56 -6.58 -9.22 -11.88
N ARG A 57 -5.81 -9.04 -12.97
CA ARG A 57 -6.07 -9.77 -14.24
C ARG A 57 -5.90 -11.27 -14.04
N GLN A 58 -4.82 -11.70 -13.41
CA GLN A 58 -4.58 -13.11 -13.10
C GLN A 58 -5.67 -13.71 -12.22
N PHE A 59 -6.16 -12.96 -11.22
CA PHE A 59 -7.25 -13.38 -10.35
C PHE A 59 -8.54 -13.62 -11.14
N ARG A 60 -8.89 -12.70 -12.04
CA ARG A 60 -10.02 -12.85 -12.95
C ARG A 60 -9.85 -14.07 -13.85
N ASP A 61 -8.68 -14.23 -14.45
CA ASP A 61 -8.41 -15.29 -15.42
C ASP A 61 -8.38 -16.68 -14.73
N TYR A 62 -7.98 -16.72 -13.45
CA TYR A 62 -8.06 -17.90 -12.58
C TYR A 62 -9.50 -18.31 -12.27
N LYS A 63 -10.48 -17.39 -12.40
CA LYS A 63 -11.91 -17.62 -12.10
C LYS A 63 -12.12 -18.12 -10.67
N TYR A 64 -11.54 -17.38 -9.72
CA TYR A 64 -11.70 -17.67 -8.29
C TYR A 64 -13.18 -17.86 -7.93
N ARG A 65 -13.49 -18.94 -7.23
CA ARG A 65 -14.85 -19.26 -6.79
C ARG A 65 -14.98 -18.97 -5.32
N TYR A 66 -15.89 -18.07 -4.98
CA TYR A 66 -16.29 -17.81 -3.61
C TYR A 66 -17.26 -18.88 -3.13
N GLU A 67 -17.19 -19.22 -1.84
CA GLU A 67 -18.07 -20.22 -1.24
C GLU A 67 -19.50 -19.70 -1.10
N ALA A 68 -19.68 -18.44 -0.68
CA ALA A 68 -21.02 -17.87 -0.53
C ALA A 68 -21.67 -17.52 -1.89
N PRO A 69 -22.93 -17.97 -2.15
CA PRO A 69 -23.65 -17.68 -3.39
C PRO A 69 -23.87 -16.19 -3.69
N ILE A 70 -23.88 -15.34 -2.66
CA ILE A 70 -24.02 -13.87 -2.80
C ILE A 70 -22.87 -13.24 -3.61
N PHE A 71 -21.72 -13.92 -3.68
CA PHE A 71 -20.55 -13.49 -4.45
C PHE A 71 -20.44 -14.22 -5.80
N ALA A 72 -21.48 -14.97 -6.21
CA ALA A 72 -21.50 -15.60 -7.51
C ALA A 72 -21.34 -14.55 -8.63
N GLY A 73 -20.46 -14.85 -9.59
CA GLY A 73 -20.15 -13.96 -10.71
C GLY A 73 -19.26 -12.76 -10.36
N PHE A 74 -18.67 -12.71 -9.16
CA PHE A 74 -17.59 -11.78 -8.88
C PHE A 74 -16.31 -12.26 -9.57
N ASN A 75 -15.75 -11.38 -10.40
CA ASN A 75 -14.53 -11.65 -11.17
C ASN A 75 -13.27 -11.10 -10.49
N PHE A 76 -13.44 -10.35 -9.40
CA PHE A 76 -12.37 -9.65 -8.69
C PHE A 76 -12.58 -9.80 -7.18
N PRO A 77 -11.54 -9.50 -6.36
CA PRO A 77 -11.63 -9.44 -4.92
C PRO A 77 -12.78 -8.56 -4.41
N LEU A 78 -13.31 -8.90 -3.24
CA LEU A 78 -14.38 -8.13 -2.61
C LEU A 78 -13.84 -6.77 -2.18
N ASP A 79 -14.57 -5.72 -2.54
CA ASP A 79 -14.29 -4.35 -2.14
C ASP A 79 -14.95 -4.11 -0.79
N CYS A 80 -14.09 -3.97 0.23
CA CYS A 80 -14.46 -3.81 1.62
C CYS A 80 -14.10 -2.40 2.12
N ASN A 81 -14.06 -1.39 1.25
CA ASN A 81 -13.74 -0.02 1.65
C ASN A 81 -14.65 0.43 2.80
N ASP A 82 -14.03 1.03 3.82
CA ASP A 82 -14.68 1.57 5.01
C ASP A 82 -15.47 0.56 5.85
N PHE A 83 -15.28 -0.74 5.63
CA PHE A 83 -15.92 -1.75 6.46
C PHE A 83 -15.30 -1.77 7.86
N PRO A 84 -16.09 -1.80 8.94
CA PRO A 84 -15.55 -2.06 10.26
C PRO A 84 -15.07 -3.52 10.37
N GLN A 85 -14.14 -3.80 11.28
CA GLN A 85 -13.52 -5.13 11.43
C GLN A 85 -14.54 -6.30 11.49
N PRO A 86 -15.67 -6.21 12.21
CA PRO A 86 -16.66 -7.29 12.20
C PRO A 86 -17.25 -7.57 10.81
N ALA A 87 -17.44 -6.53 9.99
CA ALA A 87 -17.95 -6.67 8.63
C ALA A 87 -16.90 -7.26 7.69
N VAL A 88 -15.63 -6.84 7.81
CA VAL A 88 -14.51 -7.46 7.06
C VAL A 88 -14.42 -8.96 7.39
N ARG A 89 -14.44 -9.30 8.68
CA ARG A 89 -14.42 -10.69 9.16
C ARG A 89 -15.55 -11.50 8.53
N MET A 90 -16.79 -11.05 8.69
CA MET A 90 -17.97 -11.75 8.16
C MET A 90 -17.92 -11.89 6.63
N THR A 91 -17.41 -10.88 5.93
CA THR A 91 -17.25 -10.91 4.47
C THR A 91 -16.24 -11.97 4.04
N LEU A 92 -15.09 -12.05 4.74
CA LEU A 92 -14.07 -13.07 4.47
C LEU A 92 -14.54 -14.49 4.89
N GLU A 93 -15.28 -14.63 5.99
CA GLU A 93 -15.89 -15.92 6.39
C GLU A 93 -16.80 -16.46 5.28
N ASN A 94 -17.68 -15.60 4.76
CA ASN A 94 -18.57 -15.94 3.65
C ASN A 94 -17.80 -16.21 2.35
N ALA A 95 -16.76 -15.44 2.06
CA ALA A 95 -15.95 -15.60 0.86
C ALA A 95 -15.22 -16.95 0.83
N LEU A 96 -14.67 -17.37 1.97
CA LEU A 96 -13.80 -18.54 2.11
C LEU A 96 -14.53 -19.81 2.57
N GLY A 97 -15.75 -19.71 3.10
CA GLY A 97 -16.45 -20.82 3.74
C GLY A 97 -15.71 -21.36 4.98
N ALA A 98 -15.02 -20.47 5.70
CA ALA A 98 -14.18 -20.81 6.84
C ALA A 98 -14.41 -19.83 8.00
N THR A 99 -14.08 -20.24 9.22
CA THR A 99 -14.09 -19.33 10.37
C THR A 99 -12.87 -18.42 10.30
N VAL A 100 -13.08 -17.10 10.42
CA VAL A 100 -12.01 -16.10 10.36
C VAL A 100 -11.97 -15.34 11.67
N ALA A 101 -10.79 -15.23 12.26
CA ALA A 101 -10.53 -14.33 13.38
C ALA A 101 -9.49 -13.30 12.96
N ILE A 102 -9.78 -12.02 13.17
CA ILE A 102 -8.83 -10.93 12.96
C ILE A 102 -8.41 -10.43 14.34
N GLY A 103 -7.12 -10.51 14.63
CA GLY A 103 -6.54 -10.17 15.93
C GLY A 103 -5.39 -9.19 15.82
N GLY A 104 -4.98 -8.66 16.97
CA GLY A 104 -3.91 -7.66 17.06
C GLY A 104 -4.32 -6.28 16.56
N GLY A 105 -3.51 -5.28 16.95
CA GLY A 105 -3.65 -3.88 16.55
C GLY A 105 -5.02 -3.22 16.75
N THR A 106 -5.07 -1.93 16.45
CA THR A 106 -6.32 -1.19 16.30
C THR A 106 -6.66 -1.13 14.82
N HIS A 107 -7.88 -1.52 14.47
CA HIS A 107 -8.37 -1.46 13.10
C HIS A 107 -8.71 -0.03 12.69
N ASP A 108 -8.35 0.33 11.47
CA ASP A 108 -8.83 1.53 10.79
C ASP A 108 -9.66 1.08 9.59
N VAL A 109 -10.87 1.62 9.45
CA VAL A 109 -11.80 1.23 8.38
C VAL A 109 -11.24 1.52 6.99
N ARG A 110 -10.32 2.49 6.88
CA ARG A 110 -9.63 2.84 5.62
C ARG A 110 -8.68 1.74 5.15
N TYR A 111 -8.33 0.77 6.01
CA TYR A 111 -7.43 -0.33 5.66
C TYR A 111 -8.17 -1.51 5.03
N SER A 112 -9.47 -1.64 5.30
CA SER A 112 -10.29 -2.81 5.01
C SER A 112 -10.26 -3.26 3.55
N GLY A 113 -10.36 -2.31 2.61
CA GLY A 113 -10.32 -2.62 1.18
C GLY A 113 -8.99 -3.21 0.74
N SER A 114 -7.87 -2.59 1.14
CA SER A 114 -6.51 -3.06 0.80
C SER A 114 -6.13 -4.35 1.53
N GLU A 115 -6.54 -4.51 2.80
CA GLU A 115 -6.35 -5.75 3.57
C GLU A 115 -7.08 -6.93 2.91
N ALA A 116 -8.37 -6.75 2.58
CA ALA A 116 -9.15 -7.79 1.91
C ALA A 116 -8.63 -8.09 0.49
N LEU A 117 -8.27 -7.05 -0.27
CA LEU A 117 -7.68 -7.17 -1.60
C LEU A 117 -6.41 -8.03 -1.57
N TYR A 118 -5.42 -7.62 -0.76
CA TYR A 118 -4.13 -8.32 -0.70
C TYR A 118 -4.33 -9.76 -0.24
N PHE A 119 -5.14 -9.95 0.80
CA PHE A 119 -5.42 -11.27 1.33
C PHE A 119 -6.05 -12.20 0.28
N LEU A 120 -7.09 -11.76 -0.43
CA LEU A 120 -7.76 -12.57 -1.47
C LEU A 120 -6.85 -12.85 -2.67
N LEU A 121 -6.09 -11.85 -3.13
CA LEU A 121 -5.11 -12.06 -4.19
C LEU A 121 -4.05 -13.09 -3.77
N SER A 122 -3.57 -13.05 -2.52
CA SER A 122 -2.56 -13.99 -2.02
C SER A 122 -3.04 -15.45 -1.95
N GLN A 123 -4.35 -15.69 -1.98
CA GLN A 123 -4.92 -17.05 -2.03
C GLN A 123 -4.72 -17.72 -3.40
N VAL A 124 -4.53 -16.94 -4.47
CA VAL A 124 -4.30 -17.46 -5.81
C VAL A 124 -2.79 -17.59 -6.08
N PRO A 125 -2.27 -18.78 -6.44
CA PRO A 125 -0.82 -19.00 -6.57
C PRO A 125 -0.11 -18.05 -7.56
N GLU A 126 -0.70 -17.79 -8.73
CA GLU A 126 -0.10 -16.89 -9.73
C GLU A 126 -0.12 -15.43 -9.28
N CYS A 127 -1.21 -15.00 -8.63
CA CYS A 127 -1.29 -13.68 -8.04
C CYS A 127 -0.22 -13.49 -6.96
N ARG A 128 0.01 -14.51 -6.11
CA ARG A 128 1.06 -14.46 -5.07
C ARG A 128 2.44 -14.20 -5.67
N LYS A 129 2.84 -14.96 -6.69
CA LYS A 129 4.12 -14.74 -7.41
C LYS A 129 4.24 -13.32 -7.98
N THR A 130 3.12 -12.73 -8.38
CA THR A 130 3.08 -11.36 -8.89
C THR A 130 3.20 -10.35 -7.74
N LEU A 131 2.50 -10.58 -6.63
CA LEU A 131 2.57 -9.75 -5.42
C LEU A 131 3.95 -9.77 -4.77
N ASP A 132 4.70 -10.88 -4.86
CA ASP A 132 6.08 -10.99 -4.37
C ASP A 132 7.06 -10.00 -5.05
N LYS A 133 6.62 -9.32 -6.11
CA LYS A 133 7.38 -8.26 -6.79
C LYS A 133 7.15 -6.87 -6.20
N ILE A 134 6.17 -6.71 -5.31
CA ILE A 134 5.94 -5.45 -4.60
C ILE A 134 7.11 -5.25 -3.64
N ASP A 135 7.62 -4.03 -3.57
CA ASP A 135 8.65 -3.67 -2.61
C ASP A 135 8.14 -3.87 -1.18
N GLU A 136 8.89 -4.61 -0.35
CA GLU A 136 8.50 -4.95 1.02
C GLU A 136 8.25 -3.71 1.89
N SER A 137 8.90 -2.57 1.59
CA SER A 137 8.66 -1.30 2.31
C SER A 137 7.24 -0.76 2.13
N LEU A 138 6.54 -1.21 1.08
CA LEU A 138 5.16 -0.84 0.78
C LEU A 138 4.15 -1.83 1.35
N LEU A 139 4.61 -2.88 2.02
CA LEU A 139 3.76 -3.88 2.66
C LEU A 139 3.80 -3.68 4.17
N THR A 140 2.61 -3.63 4.79
CA THR A 140 2.51 -3.50 6.24
C THR A 140 1.32 -4.26 6.78
N ASN A 141 1.47 -4.84 7.97
CA ASN A 141 0.38 -5.40 8.76
C ASN A 141 0.08 -4.58 10.02
N LEU A 142 0.64 -3.36 10.15
CA LEU A 142 0.50 -2.57 11.36
C LEU A 142 -0.87 -1.89 11.43
N GLY A 143 -1.59 -2.02 12.54
CA GLY A 143 -2.81 -1.27 12.81
C GLY A 143 -2.56 0.23 13.01
N SER A 144 -3.63 1.01 13.25
CA SER A 144 -3.53 2.45 13.49
C SER A 144 -2.73 2.81 14.75
N ASN A 145 -2.66 1.88 15.71
CA ASN A 145 -1.83 1.96 16.90
C ASN A 145 -0.40 1.41 16.71
N ARG A 146 0.03 1.16 15.46
CA ARG A 146 1.34 0.59 15.10
C ARG A 146 1.66 -0.79 15.68
N GLN A 147 0.63 -1.54 16.10
CA GLN A 147 0.79 -2.93 16.51
C GLN A 147 0.42 -3.86 15.35
N PRO A 148 1.10 -5.01 15.20
CA PRO A 148 0.81 -5.95 14.11
C PRO A 148 -0.61 -6.49 14.21
N ARG A 149 -1.18 -6.77 13.04
CA ARG A 149 -2.48 -7.40 12.86
C ARG A 149 -2.33 -8.69 12.08
N ASP A 150 -3.02 -9.70 12.55
CA ASP A 150 -2.99 -11.04 11.98
C ASP A 150 -4.42 -11.52 11.69
N ILE A 151 -4.52 -12.39 10.70
CA ILE A 151 -5.74 -13.11 10.34
C ILE A 151 -5.52 -14.60 10.56
N SER A 152 -6.41 -15.21 11.32
CA SER A 152 -6.45 -16.64 11.58
C SER A 152 -7.64 -17.27 10.87
N ILE A 153 -7.39 -18.32 10.10
CA ILE A 153 -8.41 -19.00 9.28
C ILE A 153 -8.49 -20.44 9.71
N THR A 154 -9.71 -20.89 10.03
CA THR A 154 -9.99 -22.26 10.43
C THR A 154 -11.04 -22.85 9.51
N PHE A 155 -10.61 -23.79 8.66
CA PHE A 155 -11.53 -24.57 7.83
C PHE A 155 -12.24 -25.64 8.69
N PRO A 156 -13.44 -26.10 8.29
CA PRO A 156 -14.16 -27.13 9.02
C PRO A 156 -13.30 -28.38 9.29
N GLY A 157 -13.13 -28.74 10.57
CA GLY A 157 -12.31 -29.88 11.00
C GLY A 157 -10.79 -29.66 10.95
N GLY A 158 -10.32 -28.45 10.62
CA GLY A 158 -8.90 -28.11 10.52
C GLY A 158 -8.32 -27.38 11.74
N VAL A 159 -7.01 -27.20 11.72
CA VAL A 159 -6.27 -26.36 12.68
C VAL A 159 -6.22 -24.92 12.15
N PRO A 160 -6.33 -23.90 13.02
CA PRO A 160 -6.20 -22.50 12.61
C PRO A 160 -4.84 -22.23 11.95
N LYS A 161 -4.86 -21.58 10.79
CA LYS A 161 -3.67 -21.05 10.11
C LYS A 161 -3.63 -19.53 10.26
N VAL A 162 -2.51 -19.03 10.77
CA VAL A 162 -2.31 -17.60 11.03
C VAL A 162 -1.44 -16.98 9.94
N TYR A 163 -1.87 -15.83 9.44
CA TYR A 163 -1.18 -15.04 8.43
C TYR A 163 -1.11 -13.57 8.88
N PRO A 164 -0.06 -12.82 8.51
CA PRO A 164 -0.07 -11.38 8.69
C PRO A 164 -1.16 -10.76 7.82
N LEU A 165 -1.96 -9.86 8.38
CA LEU A 165 -2.99 -9.15 7.63
C LEU A 165 -2.36 -7.96 6.90
N LEU A 166 -1.71 -8.27 5.78
CA LEU A 166 -0.99 -7.29 4.98
C LEU A 166 -1.93 -6.39 4.20
N ARG A 167 -1.52 -5.14 4.04
CA ARG A 167 -2.06 -4.17 3.10
C ARG A 167 -0.93 -3.47 2.36
N VAL A 168 -1.26 -2.90 1.20
CA VAL A 168 -0.32 -2.11 0.42
C VAL A 168 -0.49 -0.63 0.76
N ILE A 169 0.63 0.01 1.10
CA ILE A 169 0.74 1.46 1.28
C ILE A 169 1.52 2.07 0.10
N ASP A 170 1.28 3.34 -0.17
CA ASP A 170 2.14 4.13 -1.04
C ASP A 170 3.42 4.59 -0.28
N PRO A 171 4.43 5.12 -1.00
CA PRO A 171 5.67 5.58 -0.38
C PRO A 171 5.49 6.73 0.62
N TRP A 172 4.34 7.40 0.59
CA TRP A 172 4.00 8.45 1.56
C TRP A 172 3.30 7.89 2.81
N GLY A 173 3.08 6.57 2.88
CA GLY A 173 2.53 5.86 4.04
C GLY A 173 1.01 5.79 4.06
N THR A 174 0.33 6.13 2.97
CA THR A 174 -1.13 6.05 2.86
C THR A 174 -1.51 4.71 2.27
N THR A 175 -2.54 4.07 2.82
CA THR A 175 -3.03 2.78 2.28
C THR A 175 -3.66 3.01 0.92
N LEU A 176 -3.31 2.19 -0.08
CA LEU A 176 -3.94 2.26 -1.40
C LEU A 176 -5.44 1.97 -1.32
N LYS A 177 -6.25 2.77 -2.00
CA LYS A 177 -7.69 2.53 -2.14
C LYS A 177 -7.94 1.52 -3.26
N TYR A 178 -8.86 0.57 -3.03
CA TYR A 178 -9.30 -0.41 -4.02
C TYR A 178 -10.79 -0.24 -4.28
N ASP A 179 -11.15 0.21 -5.47
CA ASP A 179 -12.55 0.46 -5.83
C ASP A 179 -13.00 -0.53 -6.90
N TYR A 180 -13.82 -1.50 -6.53
CA TYR A 180 -14.46 -2.39 -7.50
C TYR A 180 -15.90 -1.97 -7.81
N TYR A 181 -16.60 -1.41 -6.83
CA TYR A 181 -17.92 -0.85 -7.03
C TYR A 181 -17.84 0.57 -7.60
N ASP A 182 -18.87 0.98 -8.35
CA ASP A 182 -19.01 2.35 -8.81
C ASP A 182 -19.78 3.16 -7.78
N GLU A 183 -19.03 3.67 -6.79
CA GLU A 183 -19.55 4.51 -5.70
C GLU A 183 -20.39 5.71 -6.20
N VAL A 184 -20.16 6.18 -7.44
CA VAL A 184 -20.85 7.33 -8.04
C VAL A 184 -22.34 7.07 -8.29
N THR A 185 -22.73 5.83 -8.57
CA THR A 185 -24.11 5.55 -9.01
C THR A 185 -25.06 5.15 -7.87
N LEU A 186 -24.57 5.08 -6.62
CA LEU A 186 -25.30 4.59 -5.44
C LEU A 186 -26.08 3.27 -5.68
N ASN A 187 -25.72 2.53 -6.73
CA ASN A 187 -26.40 1.33 -7.13
C ASN A 187 -25.59 0.12 -6.64
N PRO A 188 -26.12 -0.72 -5.75
CA PRO A 188 -25.43 -1.89 -5.21
C PRO A 188 -25.10 -2.97 -6.27
N ARG A 189 -25.49 -2.77 -7.54
CA ARG A 189 -25.14 -3.62 -8.68
C ARG A 189 -24.13 -3.01 -9.66
N SER A 190 -23.65 -1.79 -9.41
CA SER A 190 -22.74 -1.07 -10.31
C SER A 190 -21.29 -1.54 -10.17
N LYS A 191 -21.01 -2.79 -10.54
CA LYS A 191 -19.63 -3.28 -10.57
C LYS A 191 -18.91 -2.65 -11.76
N ARG A 192 -17.69 -2.18 -11.55
CA ARG A 192 -16.83 -1.77 -12.65
C ARG A 192 -16.42 -2.99 -13.47
N ALA A 193 -16.19 -2.81 -14.78
CA ALA A 193 -15.66 -3.89 -15.62
C ALA A 193 -14.24 -4.32 -15.19
N PHE A 194 -13.48 -3.38 -14.63
CA PHE A 194 -12.19 -3.61 -14.01
C PHE A 194 -12.04 -2.68 -12.78
N PRO A 195 -11.51 -3.15 -11.64
CA PRO A 195 -11.31 -2.33 -10.45
C PRO A 195 -10.31 -1.19 -10.65
N VAL A 196 -10.37 -0.19 -9.78
CA VAL A 196 -9.42 0.92 -9.74
C VAL A 196 -8.57 0.83 -8.48
N ILE A 197 -7.27 1.05 -8.62
CA ILE A 197 -6.35 1.22 -7.50
C ILE A 197 -5.94 2.69 -7.49
N THR A 198 -6.01 3.33 -6.34
CA THR A 198 -5.69 4.76 -6.18
C THR A 198 -4.73 4.95 -5.01
N SER A 199 -3.64 5.69 -5.23
CA SER A 199 -2.78 6.27 -4.19
C SER A 199 -3.17 7.73 -3.98
N ALA A 200 -3.11 8.17 -2.72
CA ALA A 200 -3.41 9.53 -2.32
C ALA A 200 -2.26 10.52 -2.59
N GLY A 201 -1.17 10.06 -3.21
CA GLY A 201 -0.06 10.91 -3.58
C GLY A 201 0.71 11.55 -2.40
N PRO A 202 1.62 12.49 -2.71
CA PRO A 202 2.37 13.25 -1.72
C PRO A 202 1.54 13.95 -0.65
N ASP A 203 0.35 14.46 -0.99
CA ASP A 203 -0.49 15.21 -0.05
C ASP A 203 -1.26 14.32 0.94
N ARG A 204 -1.29 13.00 0.68
CA ARG A 204 -1.93 11.94 1.48
C ARG A 204 -3.45 12.12 1.59
N LYS A 205 -4.08 12.80 0.63
CA LYS A 205 -5.52 13.05 0.59
C LYS A 205 -6.11 12.58 -0.72
N PHE A 206 -6.98 11.58 -0.62
CA PHE A 206 -7.77 11.15 -1.78
C PHE A 206 -8.67 12.27 -2.32
N GLY A 207 -8.85 12.30 -3.63
CA GLY A 207 -9.64 13.28 -4.36
C GLY A 207 -8.87 14.56 -4.70
N SER A 208 -7.56 14.58 -4.46
CA SER A 208 -6.68 15.69 -4.84
C SER A 208 -6.22 15.57 -6.30
N THR A 209 -5.45 16.56 -6.76
CA THR A 209 -4.88 16.54 -8.12
C THR A 209 -3.66 15.64 -8.27
N ASP A 210 -3.01 15.26 -7.17
CA ASP A 210 -1.83 14.40 -7.13
C ASP A 210 -2.15 12.92 -6.92
N ASP A 211 -3.44 12.56 -6.86
CA ASP A 211 -3.89 11.16 -6.88
C ASP A 211 -3.33 10.40 -8.09
N ILE A 212 -2.69 9.26 -7.82
CA ILE A 212 -2.18 8.34 -8.84
C ILE A 212 -3.11 7.15 -8.91
N SER A 213 -3.70 6.87 -10.07
CA SER A 213 -4.69 5.80 -10.21
C SER A 213 -4.40 4.88 -11.39
N SER A 214 -4.87 3.64 -11.35
CA SER A 214 -4.73 2.67 -12.45
C SER A 214 -5.45 3.05 -13.75
N ARG A 215 -6.26 4.12 -13.74
CA ARG A 215 -6.99 4.64 -14.91
C ARG A 215 -6.29 5.78 -15.63
N LYS A 216 -5.34 6.46 -14.99
CA LYS A 216 -4.73 7.70 -15.48
C LYS A 216 -3.23 7.54 -15.65
#